data_AF-A0A929KK17-F1
#
_entry.id   AF-A0A929KK17-F1
#
_cell.length_a   1.000
_cell.length_b   1.000
_cell.length_c   1.000
_cell.angle_alpha   90.00
_cell.angle_beta   90.00
_cell.angle_gamma   90.00
#
_symmetry.space_group_name_H-M   'P 1'
#
loop_
_entity.id
_entity.type
_entity.pdbx_description
1 polymer ?
#
loop_
_entity_poly.entity_id
_entity_poly.type
_entity_poly.pdbx_seq_one_letter_code
_entity_poly.pdbx_strand_id
1 'polypeptide(L)' 'MSILKLKRIGFCPEDDESFCVSDFEIDPEISQYLLVVNTTIDEELNYITMES' A
#
# COMPACT_ATOMS: atom_id res chain seq x y z
N MET A 1 15.54 14.63 -2.32
CA MET A 1 14.44 14.04 -3.09
C MET A 1 13.91 12.86 -2.29
N SER A 2 12.62 12.84 -1.96
CA SER A 2 11.99 11.65 -1.37
C SER A 2 11.38 10.86 -2.53
N ILE A 3 11.97 9.72 -2.86
CA ILE A 3 11.60 8.87 -4.00
C ILE A 3 10.23 8.21 -3.79
N LEU A 4 9.83 8.07 -2.52
CA LEU A 4 8.56 7.52 -2.08
C LEU A 4 7.92 8.53 -1.10
N LYS A 5 6.65 8.87 -1.32
CA LYS A 5 5.87 9.70 -0.42
C LYS A 5 4.61 8.96 -0.01
N LEU A 6 4.55 8.56 1.26
CA LEU A 6 3.33 8.03 1.84
C LEU A 6 2.28 9.16 1.95
N LYS A 7 1.15 9.00 1.26
CA LYS A 7 0.05 9.98 1.22
C LYS A 7 -0.99 9.71 2.30
N ARG A 8 -1.33 8.45 2.53
CA ARG A 8 -2.38 8.06 3.47
C ARG A 8 -2.08 6.69 4.07
N ILE A 9 -2.35 6.58 5.36
CA ILE A 9 -2.59 5.30 6.04
C ILE A 9 -4.01 5.37 6.60
N GLY A 10 -4.85 4.43 6.23
CA GLY A 10 -6.20 4.26 6.77
C GLY A 10 -6.35 2.88 7.37
N PHE A 11 -6.86 2.79 8.58
CA PHE A 11 -7.23 1.52 9.20
C PHE A 11 -8.75 1.40 9.14
N CYS A 12 -9.25 0.32 8.56
CA CYS A 12 -10.68 0.06 8.38
C CYS A 12 -11.06 -1.17 9.22
N PRO A 13 -11.34 -1.00 10.53
CA PRO A 13 -11.67 -2.11 11.42
C PRO A 13 -13.16 -2.51 11.38
N GLU A 14 -14.01 -1.81 10.63
CA GLU A 14 -15.47 -1.99 10.65
C GLU A 14 -16.04 -2.86 9.51
N ASP A 15 -15.24 -3.22 8.52
CA ASP A 15 -15.67 -4.18 7.49
C ASP A 15 -15.48 -5.62 8.00
N ASP A 16 -16.24 -6.59 7.46
CA ASP A 16 -16.18 -8.02 7.82
C ASP A 16 -14.75 -8.63 7.76
N GLU A 17 -13.82 -7.91 7.12
CA GLU A 17 -12.39 -8.15 7.14
C GLU A 17 -11.68 -6.85 7.56
N SER A 18 -10.88 -6.88 8.63
CA SER A 18 -10.05 -5.74 8.99
C SER A 18 -8.93 -5.57 7.96
N PHE A 19 -8.85 -4.40 7.32
CA PHE A 19 -7.78 -4.11 6.36
C PHE A 19 -7.16 -2.72 6.58
N CYS A 20 -5.90 -2.61 6.16
CA CYS A 20 -5.15 -1.36 6.15
C CYS A 20 -4.94 -0.88 4.72
N VAL A 21 -5.20 0.41 4.48
CA VAL A 21 -4.96 1.07 3.20
C VAL A 21 -3.74 1.95 3.34
N SER A 22 -2.69 1.64 2.57
CA SER A 22 -1.49 2.48 2.48
C SER A 22 -1.34 3.02 1.06
N ASP A 23 -1.56 4.32 0.87
CA ASP A 23 -1.40 4.98 -0.41
C ASP A 23 -0.01 5.62 -0.51
N PHE A 24 0.78 5.17 -1.48
CA PHE A 24 2.09 5.72 -1.79
C PHE A 24 2.04 6.47 -3.12
N GLU A 25 2.68 7.63 -3.16
CA GLU A 25 2.99 8.35 -4.38
C GLU A 25 4.48 8.14 -4.66
N ILE A 26 4.77 7.51 -5.80
CA ILE A 26 6.11 7.45 -6.38
C ILE A 26 6.17 8.56 -7.42
N ASP A 27 7.32 9.22 -7.52
CA ASP A 27 7.54 10.22 -8.56
C ASP A 27 7.30 9.57 -9.94
N PRO A 28 6.34 10.08 -10.75
CA PRO A 28 6.03 9.51 -12.05
C PRO A 28 7.21 9.57 -13.04
N GLU A 29 8.24 10.38 -12.78
CA GLU A 29 9.49 10.39 -13.54
C GLU A 29 10.41 9.19 -13.20
N ILE A 30 10.17 8.51 -12.06
CA ILE A 30 10.98 7.39 -11.58
C ILE A 30 10.30 6.04 -11.86
N SER A 31 8.98 5.94 -11.68
CA SER A 31 8.26 4.69 -11.88
C SER A 31 6.74 4.90 -12.00
N GLN A 32 6.12 4.26 -12.99
CA GLN A 32 4.67 4.21 -13.16
C GLN A 32 4.04 2.96 -12.52
N TYR A 33 4.83 2.16 -11.80
CA TYR A 33 4.35 0.92 -11.22
C TYR A 33 3.59 1.14 -9.91
N LEU A 34 2.45 0.48 -9.76
CA LEU A 34 1.68 0.43 -8.53
C LEU A 34 2.22 -0.69 -7.63
N LEU A 35 2.60 -0.36 -6.40
CA LEU A 35 2.99 -1.35 -5.39
C LEU A 35 1.75 -1.77 -4.60
N VAL A 36 1.35 -3.04 -4.72
CA VAL A 36 0.25 -3.60 -3.94
C VAL A 36 0.84 -4.46 -2.82
N VAL A 37 0.57 -4.06 -1.59
CA VAL A 37 1.00 -4.78 -0.38
C VAL A 37 -0.21 -5.51 0.18
N ASN A 38 -0.18 -6.83 0.16
CA ASN A 38 -1.22 -7.68 0.73
C ASN A 38 -0.78 -8.15 2.12
N THR A 39 -1.65 -7.97 3.10
CA THR A 39 -1.45 -8.41 4.48
C THR A 39 -2.49 -9.45 4.89
N THR A 40 -2.16 -10.28 5.88
CA THR A 40 -3.10 -11.17 6.55
C THR A 40 -4.06 -10.36 7.44
N ILE A 41 -5.07 -11.03 7.99
CA ILE A 41 -6.02 -10.41 8.94
C ILE A 41 -5.34 -9.89 10.22
N ASP A 42 -4.18 -10.46 10.58
CA ASP A 42 -3.36 -10.03 11.71
C ASP A 42 -2.36 -8.92 11.32
N GLU A 43 -2.55 -8.27 10.17
CA GLU A 43 -1.68 -7.24 9.58
C GLU A 43 -0.25 -7.73 9.26
N GLU A 44 -0.01 -9.04 9.19
CA GLU A 44 1.29 -9.58 8.79
C GLU A 44 1.45 -9.53 7.28
N LEU A 45 2.67 -9.28 6.79
CA LEU A 45 2.95 -9.24 5.36
C LEU A 45 2.73 -10.61 4.73
N ASN A 46 1.78 -10.70 3.80
CA ASN A 46 1.53 -11.91 3.02
C ASN A 46 2.36 -11.90 1.73
N TYR A 47 2.17 -10.89 0.88
CA TYR A 47 2.98 -10.71 -0.33
C TYR A 47 2.98 -9.26 -0.83
N ILE A 48 3.95 -8.95 -1.69
CA ILE A 48 4.05 -7.67 -2.41
C ILE A 48 4.04 -7.97 -3.89
N THR A 49 3.21 -7.26 -4.65
CA THR A 49 3.23 -7.30 -6.12
C THR A 49 3.40 -5.90 -6.71
N MET A 50 3.92 -5.85 -7.92
CA MET A 50 4.08 -4.63 -8.72
C MET A 50 3.24 -4.77 -9.99
N GLU A 51 2.35 -3.81 -10.22
CA GLU A 51 1.53 -3.73 -11.43
C GLU A 51 1.95 -2.54 -12.30
N SER A 52 1.81 -2.68 -13.62
CA SER A 52 2.23 -1.70 -14.64
C SER A 52 1.08 -1.20 -15.49
#